data_AF-A0A966TR93-F1
#
_entry.id   AF-A0A966TR93-F1
#
_cell.length_a   1.000
_cell.length_b   1.000
_cell.length_c   1.000
_cell.angle_alpha   90.00
_cell.angle_beta   90.00
_cell.angle_gamma   90.00
#
_symmetry.space_group_name_H-M   'P 1'
#
loop_
_entity.id
_entity.type
_entity.pdbx_description
1 polymer ?
#
loop_
_entity_poly.entity_id
_entity_poly.type
_entity_poly.pdbx_seq_one_letter_code
_entity_poly.pdbx_strand_id
1 'polypeptide(L)'
;MAVTVETLEKLERKITLTLPTSVIQNEVNTRLKRLARQVKVDGFRPGKVPMNIVAQRYGYSVHYEVMNDKVGEAFSVAANEAKLRVAGQPRISEKEQTSDTEMAFDAIFEVYPEVVI
;
A
#
# COMPACT_ATOMS: atom_id res chain seq x y z
N MET A 1 -9.70 -6.41 6.55
CA MET A 1 -8.56 -5.67 7.14
C MET A 1 -8.55 -6.03 8.61
N ALA A 2 -7.54 -6.74 9.06
CA ALA A 2 -7.28 -6.90 10.49
C ALA A 2 -6.25 -5.83 10.88
N VAL A 3 -6.53 -5.09 11.94
CA VAL A 3 -5.66 -4.02 12.45
C VAL A 3 -5.32 -4.40 13.88
N THR A 4 -4.05 -4.75 14.13
CA THR A 4 -3.56 -4.96 15.50
C THR A 4 -2.66 -3.80 15.88
N VAL A 5 -3.07 -3.02 16.89
CA VAL A 5 -2.27 -1.91 17.42
C VAL A 5 -1.48 -2.40 18.62
N GLU A 6 -0.16 -2.41 18.50
CA GLU A 6 0.77 -2.70 19.60
C GLU A 6 1.40 -1.39 20.09
N THR A 7 1.45 -1.22 21.41
CA THR A 7 2.15 -0.11 22.05
C THR A 7 3.59 -0.54 22.32
N LEU A 8 4.56 0.17 21.73
CA LEU A 8 5.98 -0.05 21.98
C LEU A 8 6.44 0.88 23.12
N GLU A 9 7.74 1.16 23.18
CA GLU A 9 8.30 2.03 24.21
C GLU A 9 8.01 3.53 23.94
N LYS A 10 7.77 4.28 25.00
CA LYS A 10 7.56 5.74 24.99
C LYS A 10 6.36 6.17 24.13
N LEU A 11 6.63 6.70 22.94
CA LEU A 11 5.66 7.25 21.99
C LEU A 11 5.57 6.42 20.72
N GLU A 12 6.35 5.36 20.60
CA GLU A 12 6.32 4.48 19.44
C GLU A 12 5.10 3.55 19.52
N ARG A 13 4.41 3.42 18.39
CA ARG A 13 3.31 2.51 18.15
C ARG A 13 3.60 1.70 16.91
N LYS A 14 3.15 0.45 16.92
CA LYS A 14 3.21 -0.43 15.76
C LYS A 14 1.80 -0.84 15.39
N ILE A 15 1.44 -0.68 14.12
CA ILE A 15 0.20 -1.23 13.57
C ILE A 15 0.60 -2.33 12.59
N THR A 16 0.10 -3.55 12.83
CA THR A 16 0.14 -4.61 11.82
C THR A 16 -1.12 -4.50 10.97
N LEU A 17 -0.92 -4.34 9.66
CA LEU A 17 -1.98 -4.26 8.65
C LEU A 17 -1.95 -5.53 7.82
N THR A 18 -3.09 -6.20 7.70
CA THR A 18 -3.26 -7.31 6.75
C THR A 18 -4.13 -6.89 5.58
N LEU A 19 -3.57 -6.95 4.37
CA LEU A 19 -4.21 -6.59 3.12
C LEU A 19 -4.41 -7.82 2.23
N PRO A 20 -5.60 -8.02 1.64
CA PRO A 20 -5.82 -9.11 0.70
C PRO A 20 -5.09 -8.85 -0.62
N THR A 21 -4.37 -9.84 -1.12
CA THR A 21 -3.66 -9.76 -2.41
C THR A 21 -4.63 -9.50 -3.57
N SER A 22 -5.88 -9.96 -3.46
CA SER A 22 -6.93 -9.74 -4.47
C SER A 22 -7.27 -8.26 -4.68
N VAL A 23 -7.23 -7.44 -3.62
CA VAL A 23 -7.49 -6.00 -3.71
C VAL A 23 -6.36 -5.31 -4.46
N ILE A 24 -5.10 -5.68 -4.16
CA ILE A 24 -3.92 -5.15 -4.83
C ILE A 24 -3.94 -5.53 -6.31
N GLN A 25 -4.17 -6.80 -6.65
CA GLN A 25 -4.23 -7.27 -8.02
C GLN A 25 -5.33 -6.57 -8.84
N ASN A 26 -6.51 -6.35 -8.26
CA ASN A 26 -7.60 -5.64 -8.92
C ASN A 26 -7.22 -4.18 -9.25
N GLU A 27 -6.57 -3.50 -8.32
CA GLU A 27 -6.12 -2.12 -8.51
C GLU A 27 -4.98 -2.03 -9.53
N VAL A 28 -4.01 -2.96 -9.49
CA VAL A 28 -2.94 -3.10 -10.48
C VAL A 28 -3.52 -3.30 -11.88
N ASN A 29 -4.48 -4.21 -12.03
CA ASN A 29 -5.15 -4.45 -13.32
C ASN A 29 -5.87 -3.20 -13.83
N THR A 30 -6.49 -2.43 -12.94
CA THR A 30 -7.19 -1.17 -13.28
C THR A 30 -6.21 -0.10 -13.74
N ARG A 31 -5.10 0.08 -13.01
CA ARG A 31 -4.01 1.01 -13.36
C ARG A 31 -3.33 0.62 -14.67
N LEU A 32 -3.04 -0.66 -14.89
CA LEU A 32 -2.46 -1.16 -16.14
C LEU A 32 -3.38 -0.94 -17.33
N LYS A 33 -4.69 -1.17 -17.20
CA LYS A 33 -5.67 -0.87 -18.26
C LYS A 33 -5.71 0.62 -18.60
N ARG A 34 -5.61 1.50 -17.60
CA ARG A 34 -5.55 2.95 -17.79
C ARG A 34 -4.27 3.36 -18.52
N LEU A 35 -3.13 2.82 -18.10
CA LEU A 35 -1.84 3.05 -18.74
C LEU A 35 -1.81 2.54 -20.17
N ALA A 36 -2.35 1.36 -20.45
CA ALA A 36 -2.42 0.79 -21.79
C ALA A 36 -3.12 1.71 -22.80
N ARG A 37 -4.06 2.56 -22.35
CA ARG A 37 -4.74 3.57 -23.18
C ARG A 37 -3.88 4.79 -23.51
N GLN A 38 -2.89 5.09 -22.67
CA GLN A 38 -2.09 6.32 -22.74
C GLN A 38 -0.67 6.07 -23.27
N VAL A 39 -0.11 4.90 -23.01
CA VAL A 39 1.28 4.57 -23.35
C VAL A 39 1.45 4.45 -24.86
N LYS A 40 2.52 5.07 -25.36
CA LYS A 40 3.03 4.87 -26.71
C LYS A 40 4.13 3.81 -26.66
N VAL A 41 3.93 2.71 -27.39
CA VAL A 41 4.92 1.65 -27.58
C VAL A 41 5.22 1.55 -29.06
N ASP A 42 6.51 1.48 -29.41
CA ASP A 42 6.93 1.36 -30.80
C ASP A 42 6.33 0.09 -31.43
N GLY A 43 5.80 0.24 -32.65
CA GLY A 43 5.09 -0.84 -33.35
C GLY A 43 3.58 -0.94 -33.05
N PHE A 44 3.07 -0.23 -32.03
CA PHE A 44 1.64 -0.24 -31.69
C PHE A 44 1.03 1.16 -31.78
N ARG A 45 -0.20 1.24 -32.33
CA ARG A 45 -0.97 2.49 -32.29
C ARG A 45 -1.27 2.84 -30.81
N PRO A 46 -1.10 4.11 -30.39
CA PRO A 46 -1.43 4.53 -29.03
C PRO A 46 -2.81 4.03 -28.60
N GLY A 47 -2.87 3.42 -27.41
CA GLY A 47 -4.10 2.85 -26.84
C GLY A 47 -4.49 1.46 -27.35
N LYS A 48 -3.75 0.87 -28.30
CA LYS A 48 -3.97 -0.49 -28.84
C LYS A 48 -2.79 -1.43 -28.54
N VAL A 49 -2.07 -1.15 -27.46
CA VAL A 49 -0.96 -2.00 -27.00
C VAL A 49 -1.54 -3.22 -26.26
N PRO A 50 -1.11 -4.46 -26.57
CA PRO A 50 -1.51 -5.64 -25.82
C PRO A 50 -1.13 -5.55 -24.34
N MET A 51 -2.02 -5.99 -23.46
CA MET A 51 -1.79 -5.96 -22.01
C MET A 51 -0.54 -6.74 -21.59
N ASN A 52 -0.16 -7.81 -22.29
CA ASN A 52 1.04 -8.57 -22.00
C ASN A 52 2.31 -7.71 -22.08
N ILE A 53 2.42 -6.86 -23.11
CA ILE A 53 3.58 -5.97 -23.29
C ILE A 53 3.59 -4.86 -22.23
N VAL A 54 2.42 -4.31 -21.90
CA VAL A 54 2.30 -3.28 -20.87
C VAL A 54 2.63 -3.84 -19.50
N ALA A 55 2.14 -5.03 -19.16
CA ALA A 55 2.46 -5.72 -17.91
C ALA A 55 3.95 -6.08 -17.82
N GLN A 56 4.58 -6.50 -18.91
CA GLN A 56 6.02 -6.80 -18.91
C GLN A 56 6.87 -5.54 -18.65
N ARG A 57 6.49 -4.39 -19.23
CA ARG A 57 7.26 -3.15 -19.09
C ARG A 57 6.95 -2.36 -17.82
N TYR A 58 5.68 -2.33 -17.41
CA TYR A 58 5.20 -1.47 -16.32
C TYR A 58 4.65 -2.25 -15.12
N GLY A 59 4.50 -3.58 -15.22
CA GLY A 59 3.86 -4.39 -14.18
C GLY A 59 4.51 -4.23 -12.81
N TYR A 60 5.83 -4.34 -12.73
CA TYR A 60 6.56 -4.18 -11.46
C TYR A 60 6.40 -2.79 -10.86
N SER A 61 6.56 -1.74 -11.68
CA SER A 61 6.43 -0.35 -11.22
C SER A 61 5.03 -0.04 -10.72
N VAL A 62 4.00 -0.48 -11.47
CA VAL A 62 2.60 -0.26 -11.10
C VAL A 62 2.24 -1.07 -9.87
N HIS A 63 2.75 -2.30 -9.75
CA HIS A 63 2.55 -3.12 -8.55
C HIS A 63 3.10 -2.42 -7.31
N TYR A 64 4.33 -1.92 -7.37
CA TYR A 64 4.96 -1.22 -6.25
C TYR A 64 4.24 0.08 -5.88
N GLU A 65 3.81 0.87 -6.88
CA GLU A 65 3.02 2.08 -6.66
C GLU A 65 1.68 1.77 -5.98
N VAL A 66 0.93 0.80 -6.51
CA VAL A 66 -0.36 0.40 -5.96
C VAL A 66 -0.22 -0.15 -4.55
N MET A 67 0.82 -0.94 -4.29
CA MET A 67 1.10 -1.47 -2.97
C MET A 67 1.33 -0.33 -1.97
N ASN A 68 2.22 0.63 -2.27
CA ASN A 68 2.48 1.77 -1.40
C ASN A 68 1.24 2.63 -1.18
N ASP A 69 0.47 2.91 -2.23
CA ASP A 69 -0.79 3.67 -2.15
C ASP A 69 -1.78 2.97 -1.20
N LYS A 70 -1.95 1.65 -1.36
CA LYS A 70 -2.92 0.88 -0.56
C LYS A 70 -2.49 0.69 0.88
N VAL A 71 -1.20 0.48 1.14
CA VAL A 71 -0.70 0.39 2.52
C VAL A 71 -0.80 1.74 3.22
N GLY A 72 -0.48 2.84 2.53
CA GLY A 72 -0.63 4.20 3.07
C GLY A 72 -2.09 4.58 3.35
N GLU A 73 -3.01 4.20 2.45
CA GLU A 73 -4.46 4.38 2.63
C GLU A 73 -4.95 3.58 3.84
N ALA A 74 -4.61 2.29 3.91
CA ALA A 74 -5.01 1.41 5.01
C ALA A 74 -4.46 1.88 6.36
N PHE A 75 -3.20 2.33 6.39
CA PHE A 75 -2.60 2.93 7.58
C PHE A 75 -3.36 4.18 8.03
N SER A 76 -3.67 5.08 7.09
CA SER A 76 -4.38 6.32 7.40
C SER A 76 -5.77 6.06 7.96
N VAL A 77 -6.49 5.08 7.40
CA VAL A 77 -7.80 4.65 7.90
C VAL A 77 -7.67 4.07 9.31
N ALA A 78 -6.72 3.15 9.52
CA ALA A 78 -6.48 2.51 10.81
C ALA A 78 -6.08 3.52 11.91
N ALA A 79 -5.18 4.46 11.59
CA ALA A 79 -4.76 5.50 12.52
C ALA A 79 -5.92 6.44 12.90
N ASN A 80 -6.78 6.80 11.95
CA ASN A 80 -7.96 7.62 12.19
C ASN A 80 -9.02 6.87 13.03
N GLU A 81 -9.26 5.60 12.75
CA GLU A 81 -10.20 4.76 13.51
C GLU A 81 -9.74 4.59 14.96
N ALA A 82 -8.44 4.39 15.16
CA ALA A 82 -7.80 4.35 16.48
C ALA A 82 -7.64 5.74 17.13
N LYS A 83 -8.05 6.83 16.45
CA LYS A 83 -7.91 8.23 16.90
C LYS A 83 -6.48 8.60 17.31
N LEU A 84 -5.49 7.99 16.67
CA LEU A 84 -4.08 8.22 16.99
C LEU A 84 -3.57 9.46 16.27
N ARG A 85 -2.99 10.38 17.04
CA ARG A 85 -2.29 11.55 16.50
C ARG A 85 -0.87 11.15 16.10
N VAL A 86 -0.73 10.64 14.88
CA VAL A 86 0.57 10.24 14.31
C VAL A 86 1.49 11.47 14.18
N ALA A 87 2.70 11.36 14.70
CA ALA A 87 3.76 12.35 14.60
C ALA A 87 4.75 11.91 13.53
N GLY A 88 4.65 12.49 12.32
CA GLY A 88 5.55 12.22 11.21
C GLY A 88 5.10 11.10 10.26
N GLN A 89 6.02 10.66 9.41
CA GLN A 89 5.75 9.58 8.45
C GLN A 89 6.02 8.22 9.09
N PRO A 90 5.11 7.24 8.96
CA PRO A 90 5.35 5.89 9.45
C PRO A 90 6.48 5.21 8.68
N ARG A 91 7.29 4.42 9.37
CA ARG A 91 8.18 3.45 8.76
C ARG A 91 7.38 2.18 8.49
N ILE A 92 7.17 1.88 7.21
CA ILE A 92 6.41 0.72 6.77
C ILE A 92 7.39 -0.35 6.31
N SER A 93 7.28 -1.54 6.88
CA SER A 93 8.04 -2.73 6.48
C SER A 93 7.09 -3.87 6.13
N GLU A 94 7.38 -4.56 5.02
CA GLU A 94 6.68 -5.80 4.67
C GLU A 94 7.10 -6.91 5.62
N LYS A 95 6.13 -7.65 6.15
CA LYS A 95 6.38 -8.77 7.06
C LYS A 95 6.50 -10.04 6.22
N GLU A 96 7.49 -10.89 6.51
CA GLU A 96 7.71 -12.16 5.79
C GLU A 96 6.53 -13.14 5.85
N GLN A 97 5.54 -12.87 6.69
CA GLN A 97 4.30 -13.61 6.81
C GLN A 97 3.30 -13.24 5.69
N THR A 98 3.79 -13.14 4.46
CA THR A 98 2.98 -13.02 3.25
C THR A 98 2.50 -14.42 2.85
N SER A 99 1.18 -14.63 2.87
CA SER A 99 0.55 -15.76 2.20
C SER A 99 0.25 -15.37 0.75
N ASP A 100 0.07 -16.34 -0.15
CA ASP A 100 -0.39 -16.06 -1.53
C ASP A 100 -1.69 -15.24 -1.56
N THR A 101 -2.48 -15.31 -0.48
CA THR A 101 -3.79 -14.64 -0.37
C THR A 101 -3.75 -13.32 0.39
N GLU A 102 -2.78 -13.11 1.28
CA GLU A 102 -2.73 -11.95 2.17
C GLU A 102 -1.30 -11.45 2.39
N MET A 103 -1.11 -10.14 2.28
CA MET A 103 0.15 -9.47 2.56
C MET A 103 0.05 -8.74 3.90
N ALA A 104 1.04 -8.97 4.76
CA ALA A 104 1.13 -8.35 6.08
C ALA A 104 2.20 -7.25 6.08
N PHE A 105 1.86 -6.10 6.65
CA PHE A 105 2.75 -4.96 6.76
C PHE A 105 2.80 -4.47 8.20
N ASP A 106 3.99 -4.18 8.68
CA ASP A 106 4.21 -3.55 9.98
C ASP A 106 4.49 -2.06 9.75
N ALA A 107 3.66 -1.19 10.32
CA ALA A 107 3.82 0.25 10.29
C ALA A 107 4.22 0.76 11.69
N ILE A 108 5.46 1.23 11.82
CA ILE A 108 6.00 1.81 13.06
C ILE A 108 5.94 3.33 12.96
N PHE A 109 5.36 3.98 13.95
CA PHE A 109 5.21 5.43 13.99
C PHE A 109 5.20 5.96 15.41
N GLU A 110 5.48 7.25 15.55
CA GLU A 110 5.39 7.94 16.83
C GLU A 110 4.02 8.62 16.97
N VAL A 111 3.53 8.77 18.20
CA VAL A 111 2.32 9.54 18.50
C VAL A 111 2.63 10.75 19.36
N TYR A 112 1.86 11.82 19.18
CA TYR A 112 1.98 12.99 20.06
C TYR A 112 1.64 12.62 21.52
N PRO A 113 2.40 13.12 22.51
CA PRO A 113 2.04 12.95 23.91
C PRO A 113 0.74 13.70 24.22
N GLU A 114 -0.08 13.13 25.09
CA GLU A 114 -1.19 13.86 25.70
C GLU A 114 -0.63 14.82 26.75
N VAL A 115 -0.76 16.12 26.50
CA VAL A 115 -0.36 17.14 27.47
C VAL A 115 -1.50 17.31 28.46
N VAL A 116 -1.29 16.87 29.70
CA VAL A 116 -2.16 17.20 30.83
C VAL A 116 -1.58 18.45 31.49
N ILE A 117 -2.38 19.52 31.56
CA ILE A 117 -2.03 20.79 32.23
C ILE A 117 -2.31 20.67 33.72
#